data_AF-A0AAQ3C1V5-F1
#
_entry.id   AF-A0AAQ3C1V5-F1
#
_cell.length_a   1.000
_cell.length_b   1.000
_cell.length_c   1.000
_cell.angle_alpha   90.00
_cell.angle_beta   90.00
_cell.angle_gamma   90.00
#
_symmetry.space_group_name_H-M   'P 1'
#
loop_
_entity.id
_entity.type
_entity.pdbx_description
1 polymer ?
#
loop_
_entity_poly.entity_id
_entity_poly.type
_entity_poly.pdbx_seq_one_letter_code
_entity_poly.pdbx_strand_id
1 'polypeptide(L)'
;MAYELEQGKGTCCSSAKAYRDAHSSLLNDYVQREFETTLSQGVPALIRAIKLKIFTLQQQRYRAGHHDIESTEQEVLAEISRWLKAQVDQYEIRLNDEPVLYKIGLSPSPLPHMDYDLAATPAQSMRFYEEMQQRKAQLQARGLIA
;
A
#
# COMPACT_ATOMS: atom_id res chain seq x y z
N MET A 1 8.10 28.05 27.80
CA MET A 1 8.30 28.66 26.46
C MET A 1 9.00 27.69 25.50
N ALA A 2 10.34 27.51 25.50
CA ALA A 2 11.01 26.64 24.52
C ALA A 2 10.71 25.14 24.68
N TYR A 3 10.70 24.63 25.92
CA TYR A 3 10.41 23.23 26.23
C TYR A 3 8.97 22.82 25.86
N GLU A 4 7.98 23.66 26.17
CA GLU A 4 6.57 23.41 25.84
C GLU A 4 6.33 23.38 24.32
N LEU A 5 7.07 24.20 23.56
CA LEU A 5 7.02 24.18 22.11
C LEU A 5 7.59 22.87 21.55
N GLU A 6 8.74 22.40 22.06
CA GLU A 6 9.32 21.11 21.68
C GLU A 6 8.38 19.94 22.05
N GLN A 7 7.75 19.99 23.23
CA GLN A 7 6.74 19.02 23.62
C GLN A 7 5.55 19.02 22.66
N GLY A 8 5.02 20.19 22.31
CA GLY A 8 3.93 20.33 21.34
C GLY A 8 4.29 19.79 19.95
N LYS A 9 5.53 20.04 19.49
CA LYS A 9 6.07 19.43 18.26
C LYS A 9 6.09 17.91 18.33
N GLY A 10 6.56 17.34 19.45
CA GLY A 10 6.56 15.89 19.67
C GLY A 10 5.17 15.27 19.56
N THR A 11 4.18 15.84 20.24
CA THR A 11 2.78 15.40 20.19
C THR A 11 2.15 15.57 18.80
N CYS A 12 2.46 16.67 18.12
CA CYS A 12 2.03 16.88 16.73
C CYS A 12 2.61 15.80 15.81
N CYS A 13 3.91 15.51 15.92
CA CYS A 13 4.57 14.51 15.08
C CYS A 13 4.08 13.09 15.35
N SER A 14 3.80 12.72 16.61
CA SER A 14 3.27 11.40 16.95
C SER A 14 1.85 11.20 16.43
N SER A 15 0.96 12.17 16.61
CA SER A 15 -0.41 12.12 16.07
C SER A 15 -0.43 12.15 14.54
N ALA A 16 0.42 12.95 13.91
CA ALA A 16 0.60 12.99 12.46
C ALA A 16 1.09 11.64 11.89
N LYS A 17 2.06 11.01 12.57
CA LYS A 17 2.51 9.66 12.22
C LYS A 17 1.38 8.63 12.35
N ALA A 18 0.66 8.64 13.47
CA ALA A 18 -0.45 7.73 13.68
C ALA A 18 -1.54 7.86 12.61
N TYR A 19 -1.86 9.09 12.19
CA TYR A 19 -2.76 9.35 11.06
C TYR A 19 -2.26 8.71 9.76
N ARG A 20 -0.98 8.89 9.42
CA ARG A 20 -0.40 8.35 8.18
C ARG A 20 -0.35 6.82 8.19
N ASP A 21 -0.01 6.23 9.34
CA ASP A 21 0.01 4.79 9.51
C ASP A 21 -1.42 4.21 9.38
N ALA A 22 -2.41 4.86 10.00
CA ALA A 22 -3.82 4.48 9.88
C ALA A 22 -4.36 4.63 8.46
N HIS A 23 -4.01 5.71 7.75
CA HIS A 23 -4.35 5.90 6.35
C HIS A 23 -3.76 4.79 5.47
N SER A 24 -2.46 4.49 5.64
CA SER A 24 -1.79 3.42 4.90
C SER A 24 -2.45 2.06 5.15
N SER A 25 -2.74 1.74 6.41
CA SER A 25 -3.45 0.51 6.78
C SER A 25 -4.82 0.42 6.11
N LEU A 26 -5.63 1.48 6.21
CA LEU A 26 -6.98 1.51 5.64
C LEU A 26 -6.98 1.35 4.11
N LEU A 27 -6.05 2.03 3.43
CA LEU A 27 -5.91 1.92 1.98
C LEU A 27 -5.49 0.50 1.57
N ASN A 28 -4.52 -0.08 2.27
CA ASN A 28 -4.08 -1.45 2.01
C ASN A 28 -5.21 -2.47 2.23
N ASP A 29 -5.96 -2.34 3.33
CA ASP A 29 -7.10 -3.22 3.63
C ASP A 29 -8.19 -3.13 2.56
N TYR A 30 -8.47 -1.91 2.08
CA TYR A 30 -9.42 -1.69 0.99
C TYR A 30 -8.93 -2.35 -0.31
N VAL A 31 -7.70 -2.06 -0.74
CA VAL A 31 -7.12 -2.57 -1.99
C VAL A 31 -7.05 -4.10 -1.98
N GLN A 32 -6.61 -4.70 -0.86
CA GLN A 32 -6.52 -6.15 -0.72
C GLN A 32 -7.90 -6.80 -0.86
N ARG A 33 -8.91 -6.27 -0.16
CA ARG A 33 -10.27 -6.80 -0.21
C ARG A 33 -10.87 -6.68 -1.61
N GLU A 34 -10.70 -5.53 -2.25
CA GLU A 34 -11.21 -5.29 -3.61
C GLU A 34 -10.59 -6.26 -4.60
N PHE A 35 -9.28 -6.45 -4.51
CA PHE A 35 -8.53 -7.38 -5.36
C PHE A 35 -8.98 -8.83 -5.16
N GLU A 36 -9.04 -9.31 -3.93
CA GLU A 36 -9.48 -10.67 -3.60
C GLU A 36 -10.93 -10.94 -4.02
N THR A 37 -11.82 -9.97 -3.80
CA THR A 37 -13.23 -10.08 -4.16
C THR A 37 -13.39 -10.16 -5.68
N THR A 38 -12.67 -9.28 -6.41
CA THR A 38 -12.68 -9.26 -7.87
C THR A 38 -12.12 -10.56 -8.45
N LEU A 39 -11.01 -11.07 -7.92
CA LEU A 39 -10.44 -12.35 -8.36
C LEU A 39 -11.42 -13.52 -8.13
N SER A 40 -12.09 -13.53 -6.99
CA SER A 40 -13.01 -14.61 -6.62
C SER A 40 -14.32 -14.59 -7.41
N GLN A 41 -14.86 -13.41 -7.68
CA GLN A 41 -16.20 -13.26 -8.28
C GLN A 41 -16.16 -12.98 -9.79
N GLY A 42 -15.17 -12.23 -10.27
CA GLY A 42 -15.14 -11.67 -11.63
C GLY A 42 -14.38 -12.50 -12.67
N VAL A 43 -13.55 -13.45 -12.24
CA VAL A 43 -12.60 -14.17 -13.12
C VAL A 43 -13.03 -15.58 -13.60
N PRO A 44 -14.14 -16.23 -13.16
CA PRO A 44 -14.48 -17.59 -13.64
C PRO A 44 -14.59 -17.74 -15.17
N ALA A 45 -15.17 -16.74 -15.84
CA ALA A 45 -15.29 -16.76 -17.31
C ALA A 45 -13.91 -16.69 -17.99
N LEU A 46 -13.01 -15.87 -17.46
CA LEU A 46 -11.64 -15.76 -17.95
C LEU A 46 -10.89 -17.08 -17.74
N ILE A 47 -10.92 -17.66 -16.54
CA ILE A 47 -10.28 -18.96 -16.25
C ILE A 47 -10.77 -20.04 -17.20
N ARG A 48 -12.09 -20.10 -17.46
CA ARG A 48 -12.66 -21.05 -18.43
C ARG A 48 -12.11 -20.82 -19.84
N ALA A 49 -12.05 -19.57 -20.31
CA ALA A 49 -11.50 -19.25 -21.64
C ALA A 49 -10.01 -19.63 -21.75
N ILE A 50 -9.22 -19.35 -20.72
CA ILE A 50 -7.81 -19.73 -20.63
C ILE A 50 -7.65 -21.25 -20.75
N LYS A 51 -8.43 -22.01 -19.96
CA LYS A 51 -8.34 -23.47 -19.97
C LYS A 51 -8.79 -24.09 -21.29
N LEU A 52 -9.81 -23.53 -21.94
CA LEU A 52 -10.21 -23.93 -23.29
C LEU A 52 -9.12 -23.66 -24.33
N LYS A 53 -8.41 -22.52 -24.24
CA LYS A 53 -7.30 -22.18 -25.13
C LYS A 53 -6.12 -23.13 -24.95
N ILE A 54 -5.70 -23.38 -23.71
CA ILE A 54 -4.65 -24.35 -23.37
C ILE A 54 -5.01 -25.72 -23.95
N PHE A 55 -6.23 -26.22 -23.67
CA PHE A 55 -6.69 -27.50 -24.18
C PHE A 55 -6.63 -27.57 -25.71
N THR A 56 -7.11 -26.53 -26.40
CA THR A 56 -7.11 -26.51 -27.87
C THR A 56 -5.69 -26.54 -28.44
N LEU A 57 -4.76 -25.78 -27.86
CA LEU A 57 -3.35 -25.77 -28.27
C LEU A 57 -2.67 -27.12 -28.02
N GLN A 58 -2.92 -27.75 -26.88
CA GLN A 58 -2.43 -29.09 -26.57
C GLN A 58 -2.91 -30.12 -27.60
N GLN A 59 -4.20 -30.08 -27.96
CA GLN A 59 -4.76 -30.98 -28.97
C GLN A 59 -4.15 -30.75 -30.36
N GLN A 60 -3.87 -29.49 -30.73
CA GLN A 60 -3.20 -29.17 -31.99
C GLN A 60 -1.76 -29.70 -32.01
N ARG A 61 -1.01 -29.51 -30.93
CA ARG A 61 0.37 -30.00 -30.80
C ARG A 61 0.45 -31.51 -30.79
N TYR A 62 -0.46 -32.17 -30.06
CA TYR A 62 -0.56 -33.63 -30.05
C TYR A 62 -0.75 -34.19 -31.47
N ARG A 63 -1.65 -33.58 -32.26
CA ARG A 63 -1.85 -33.95 -33.68
C ARG A 63 -0.63 -33.71 -34.56
N ALA A 64 0.19 -32.71 -34.22
CA ALA A 64 1.45 -32.41 -34.90
C ALA A 64 2.63 -33.29 -34.43
N GLY A 65 2.41 -34.26 -33.52
CA GLY A 65 3.46 -35.13 -32.98
C GLY A 65 4.31 -34.48 -31.88
N HIS A 66 3.88 -33.35 -31.33
CA HIS A 66 4.52 -32.68 -30.20
C HIS A 66 3.77 -33.00 -28.90
N HIS A 67 4.49 -33.51 -27.89
CA HIS A 67 3.90 -33.95 -26.62
C HIS A 67 4.22 -33.04 -25.42
N ASP A 68 4.80 -31.87 -25.65
CA ASP A 68 5.11 -30.94 -24.57
C ASP A 68 3.84 -30.16 -24.15
N ILE A 69 3.26 -30.63 -23.04
CA ILE A 69 2.05 -30.09 -22.42
C ILE A 69 2.38 -28.82 -21.62
N GLU A 70 3.54 -28.75 -20.98
CA GLU A 70 3.91 -27.69 -20.04
C GLU A 70 4.16 -26.35 -20.75
N SER A 71 4.77 -26.39 -21.95
CA SER A 71 5.01 -25.15 -22.71
C SER A 71 3.74 -24.48 -23.27
N THR A 72 2.63 -25.21 -23.40
CA THR A 72 1.34 -24.59 -23.82
C THR A 72 0.72 -23.72 -22.74
N GLU A 73 0.83 -24.13 -21.47
CA GLU A 73 0.30 -23.34 -20.36
C GLU A 73 1.10 -22.04 -20.20
N GLN A 74 2.43 -22.15 -20.24
CA GLN A 74 3.33 -20.99 -20.15
C GLN A 74 3.10 -19.98 -21.29
N GLU A 75 2.91 -20.46 -22.53
CA GLU A 75 2.62 -19.61 -23.68
C GLU A 75 1.34 -18.79 -23.47
N VAL A 76 0.26 -19.46 -23.06
CA VAL A 76 -1.04 -18.81 -22.84
C VAL A 76 -0.96 -17.83 -21.66
N LEU A 77 -0.32 -18.21 -20.55
CA LEU A 77 -0.16 -17.33 -19.38
C LEU A 77 0.70 -16.09 -19.71
N ALA A 78 1.72 -16.24 -20.54
CA ALA A 78 2.55 -15.12 -21.00
C ALA A 78 1.77 -14.18 -21.93
N GLU A 79 0.87 -14.71 -22.76
CA GLU A 79 -0.04 -13.88 -23.56
C GLU A 79 -0.99 -13.06 -22.68
N ILE A 80 -1.65 -13.70 -21.71
CA ILE A 80 -2.60 -13.02 -20.81
C ILE A 80 -1.90 -11.98 -19.96
N SER A 81 -0.70 -12.30 -19.44
CA SER A 81 0.09 -11.35 -18.64
C SER A 81 0.46 -10.11 -19.44
N ARG A 82 0.86 -10.26 -20.71
CA ARG A 82 1.13 -9.12 -21.60
C ARG A 82 -0.11 -8.28 -21.86
N TRP A 83 -1.24 -8.93 -22.13
CA TRP A 83 -2.51 -8.23 -22.35
C TRP A 83 -2.96 -7.47 -21.10
N LEU A 84 -2.98 -8.12 -19.92
CA LEU A 84 -3.34 -7.50 -18.65
C LEU A 84 -2.44 -6.31 -18.34
N LYS A 85 -1.13 -6.45 -18.52
CA LYS A 85 -0.18 -5.34 -18.33
C LYS A 85 -0.55 -4.14 -19.20
N ALA A 86 -0.82 -4.35 -20.48
CA ALA A 86 -1.22 -3.27 -21.38
C ALA A 86 -2.54 -2.61 -20.97
N GLN A 87 -3.50 -3.38 -20.43
CA GLN A 87 -4.76 -2.82 -19.91
C GLN A 87 -4.53 -2.00 -18.63
N VAL A 88 -3.73 -2.52 -17.69
CA VAL A 88 -3.39 -1.82 -16.44
C VAL A 88 -2.65 -0.52 -16.73
N ASP A 89 -1.69 -0.53 -17.66
CA ASP A 89 -0.91 0.65 -18.05
C ASP A 89 -1.81 1.74 -18.71
N GLN A 90 -2.97 1.37 -19.25
CA GLN A 90 -3.95 2.29 -19.85
C GLN A 90 -5.08 2.70 -18.89
N TYR A 91 -5.20 2.03 -17.74
CA TYR A 91 -6.32 2.22 -16.83
C TYR A 91 -6.05 3.40 -15.90
N GLU A 92 -6.97 4.36 -15.87
CA GLU A 92 -6.94 5.48 -14.94
C GLU A 92 -7.99 5.28 -13.83
N ILE A 93 -7.55 5.34 -12.57
CA ILE A 93 -8.45 5.30 -11.43
C ILE A 93 -9.21 6.63 -11.36
N ARG A 94 -10.53 6.57 -11.54
CA ARG A 94 -11.42 7.73 -11.45
C ARG A 94 -12.09 7.75 -10.08
N LEU A 95 -11.52 8.49 -9.13
CA LEU A 95 -12.05 8.56 -7.75
C LEU A 95 -13.52 8.98 -7.66
N ASN A 96 -14.01 9.79 -8.61
CA ASN A 96 -15.42 10.20 -8.63
C ASN A 96 -16.39 9.04 -8.86
N ASP A 97 -15.92 7.95 -9.45
CA ASP A 97 -16.70 6.73 -9.69
C ASP A 97 -16.59 5.75 -8.50
N GLU A 98 -15.71 6.02 -7.53
CA GLU A 98 -15.38 5.14 -6.41
C GLU A 98 -15.59 5.85 -5.05
N PRO A 99 -16.82 5.87 -4.50
CA PRO A 99 -17.17 6.71 -3.35
C PRO A 99 -16.45 6.33 -2.05
N VAL A 100 -16.02 5.07 -1.91
CA VAL A 100 -15.23 4.62 -0.75
C VAL A 100 -13.77 5.05 -0.91
N LEU A 101 -13.14 4.76 -2.06
CA LEU A 101 -11.77 5.16 -2.33
C LEU A 101 -11.60 6.68 -2.34
N TYR A 102 -12.60 7.43 -2.81
CA TYR A 102 -12.63 8.89 -2.75
C TYR A 102 -12.46 9.42 -1.32
N LYS A 103 -13.10 8.79 -0.33
CA LYS A 103 -13.01 9.19 1.08
C LYS A 103 -11.67 8.81 1.72
N ILE A 104 -11.11 7.67 1.30
CA ILE A 104 -9.80 7.22 1.80
C ILE A 104 -8.71 8.12 1.22
N GLY A 105 -8.76 8.39 -0.07
CA GLY A 105 -7.71 9.07 -0.83
C GLY A 105 -6.59 8.11 -1.24
N LEU A 106 -5.93 8.40 -2.36
CA LEU A 106 -4.75 7.64 -2.81
C LEU A 106 -3.48 8.03 -2.05
N SER A 107 -3.53 9.12 -1.30
CA SER A 107 -2.41 9.64 -0.53
C SER A 107 -2.93 10.36 0.70
N PRO A 108 -2.23 10.24 1.83
CA PRO A 108 -2.61 10.96 3.03
C PRO A 108 -2.52 12.47 2.78
N SER A 109 -3.39 13.23 3.44
CA SER A 109 -3.33 14.69 3.35
C SER A 109 -1.98 15.20 3.87
N PRO A 110 -1.38 16.23 3.24
CA PRO A 110 -0.15 16.84 3.73
C PRO A 110 -0.41 17.49 5.09
N LEU A 111 0.56 17.35 6.01
CA LEU A 111 0.48 17.88 7.37
C LEU A 111 1.57 18.95 7.53
N PRO A 112 1.25 20.26 7.37
CA PRO A 112 2.25 21.33 7.20
C PRO A 112 3.20 21.53 8.38
N HIS A 113 2.82 21.09 9.57
CA HIS A 113 3.57 21.28 10.81
C HIS A 113 4.25 20.00 11.31
N MET A 114 4.14 18.91 10.56
CA MET A 114 4.82 17.66 10.87
C MET A 114 6.30 17.78 10.54
N ASP A 115 7.15 17.42 11.50
CA ASP A 115 8.56 17.13 11.22
C ASP A 115 8.63 15.70 10.66
N TYR A 116 8.79 15.60 9.35
CA TYR A 116 8.82 14.34 8.63
C TYR A 116 10.07 13.51 8.99
N ASP A 117 11.19 14.16 9.32
CA ASP A 117 12.43 13.48 9.68
C ASP A 117 12.33 12.90 11.09
N LEU A 118 11.72 13.63 12.03
CA LEU A 118 11.48 13.15 13.39
C LEU A 118 10.60 11.89 13.40
N ALA A 119 9.59 11.86 12.53
CA ALA A 119 8.62 10.78 12.42
C ALA A 119 8.96 9.72 11.36
N ALA A 120 10.11 9.83 10.68
CA ALA A 120 10.52 8.91 9.63
C ALA A 120 10.86 7.51 10.19
N THR A 121 11.57 7.46 11.32
CA THR A 121 12.01 6.18 11.91
C THR A 121 11.77 6.10 13.42
N PRO A 122 11.52 4.89 13.96
CA PRO A 122 11.42 4.69 15.41
C PRO A 122 12.66 5.18 16.16
N ALA A 123 13.85 5.03 15.59
CA ALA A 123 15.12 5.45 16.19
C ALA A 123 15.26 6.98 16.30
N GLN A 124 14.79 7.75 15.31
CA GLN A 124 14.77 9.21 15.38
C GLN A 124 13.76 9.70 16.42
N SER A 125 12.55 9.13 16.41
CA SER A 125 11.53 9.44 17.42
C SER A 125 12.02 9.12 18.83
N MET A 126 12.65 7.96 19.04
CA MET A 126 13.18 7.54 20.34
C MET A 126 14.23 8.51 20.86
N ARG A 127 15.23 8.87 20.05
CA ARG A 127 16.26 9.85 20.41
C ARG A 127 15.66 11.20 20.83
N PHE A 128 14.70 11.71 20.07
CA PHE A 128 14.01 12.96 20.41
C PHE A 128 13.30 12.89 21.77
N TYR A 129 12.56 11.80 22.03
CA TYR A 129 11.87 11.64 23.31
C TYR A 129 12.86 11.46 24.48
N GLU A 130 13.98 10.78 24.28
CA GLU A 130 15.05 10.67 25.29
C GLU A 130 15.66 12.04 25.64
N GLU A 131 16.01 12.83 24.63
CA GLU A 131 16.51 14.20 24.81
C GLU A 131 15.50 15.08 25.54
N MET A 132 14.21 14.97 25.19
CA MET A 132 13.11 15.66 25.86
C MET A 132 12.97 15.27 27.34
N GLN A 133 13.13 13.99 27.69
CA GLN A 133 13.08 13.55 29.08
C GLN A 133 14.27 14.08 29.89
N GLN A 134 15.48 14.04 29.33
CA GLN A 134 16.67 14.60 29.98
C GLN A 134 16.50 16.11 30.23
N ARG A 135 16.00 16.85 29.24
CA ARG A 135 15.77 18.28 29.36
C ARG A 135 14.69 18.62 30.38
N LYS A 136 13.62 17.83 30.45
CA LYS A 136 12.59 17.93 31.49
C LYS A 136 13.20 17.81 32.88
N ALA A 137 13.98 16.76 33.12
CA ALA A 137 14.62 16.51 34.41
C ALA A 137 15.55 17.67 34.83
N GLN A 138 16.32 18.21 33.89
CA GLN A 138 17.19 19.38 34.15
C GLN A 138 16.41 20.64 34.52
N LEU A 139 15.28 20.91 33.85
CA LEU A 139 14.45 22.07 34.14
C LEU A 139 13.71 21.92 35.48
N GLN A 140 13.26 20.72 35.83
CA GLN A 140 12.66 20.41 37.13
C GLN A 140 13.69 20.58 38.26
N ALA A 141 14.91 20.07 38.09
CA ALA A 141 15.99 20.25 39.06
C ALA A 141 16.34 21.73 39.31
N ARG A 142 16.08 22.61 38.34
CA ARG A 142 16.26 24.07 38.44
C ARG A 142 15.03 24.82 38.94
N GLY A 143 13.91 24.14 39.21
CA GLY A 143 12.64 24.75 39.62
C GLY A 143 11.98 25.62 38.55
N LEU A 144 12.35 25.44 37.27
CA LEU A 144 11.84 26.24 36.15
C LEU A 144 10.54 25.69 35.56
N ILE A 145 10.24 24.42 35.82
CA ILE A 145 8.99 23.74 35.48
C ILE A 145 8.65 22.78 36.64
N ALA A 146 7.36 22.47 36.78
CA ALA A 146 6.86 21.50 37.76
C ALA A 146 7.22 20.04 37.38
#